data_AF-A0A1W1W1V8-F1
#
_entry.id   AF-A0A1W1W1V8-F1
#
_cell.length_a   1.000
_cell.length_b   1.000
_cell.length_c   1.000
_cell.angle_alpha   90.00
_cell.angle_beta   90.00
_cell.angle_gamma   90.00
#
_symmetry.space_group_name_H-M   'P 1'
#
loop_
_entity.id
_entity.type
_entity.pdbx_description
1 polymer ?
#
loop_
_entity_poly.entity_id
_entity_poly.type
_entity_poly.pdbx_seq_one_letter_code
_entity_poly.pdbx_strand_id
1 'polypeptide(L)'
;MLIRTYTLTAAALLTALSVLAQNDQKGVAASYQGNLFKPTQVEATDARVAQLKAPAGFTVTKFADQLGRPRMLVVAPNGDVYVSNRNKGTITLLRDTNKDGKADLVKQVAQRPDLHGMALRNGMLYLAAVREVYAADVRTDGTLGELKTLYKDLPDAGQHPNRTLNFGPDGKLYLSVGSTCNSCKEPNKENATLLEIKPDGSGRRVVAKGLRNTIGFAWHPTTKVLYGMDHGIDWLGDEEQREELNAIKEGADVRAVRGQNRETEAAVYRPLGPHGPGVQHRGAISEGVPT
;
A
#
# COMPACT_ATOMS: atom_id res chain seq x y z
N MET A 1 52.34 22.83 -63.06
CA MET A 1 52.04 24.06 -62.31
C MET A 1 50.55 24.05 -61.95
N LEU A 2 50.30 23.64 -60.70
CA LEU A 2 49.16 23.85 -59.79
C LEU A 2 47.81 24.52 -60.22
N ILE A 3 46.73 23.87 -59.72
CA ILE A 3 45.45 24.39 -59.15
C ILE A 3 44.23 24.59 -60.08
N ARG A 4 43.18 23.75 -59.93
CA ARG A 4 41.91 24.10 -59.24
C ARG A 4 40.97 22.89 -59.02
N THR A 5 40.45 22.86 -57.80
CA THR A 5 39.33 22.12 -57.19
C THR A 5 38.04 22.06 -58.00
N TYR A 6 37.22 21.00 -57.82
CA TYR A 6 35.87 21.08 -57.23
C TYR A 6 35.39 19.70 -56.74
N THR A 7 35.06 19.67 -55.46
CA THR A 7 34.28 18.67 -54.74
C THR A 7 32.84 18.60 -55.27
N LEU A 8 32.31 17.40 -55.46
CA LEU A 8 30.86 17.13 -55.48
C LEU A 8 30.59 15.83 -54.75
N THR A 9 30.33 15.98 -53.46
CA THR A 9 29.65 15.03 -52.58
C THR A 9 28.18 14.93 -52.96
N ALA A 10 27.69 13.73 -53.24
CA ALA A 10 26.25 13.45 -53.29
C ALA A 10 25.95 12.04 -52.77
N ALA A 11 25.65 12.00 -51.47
CA ALA A 11 24.60 11.22 -50.82
C ALA A 11 24.29 9.80 -51.34
N ALA A 12 24.95 8.79 -50.76
CA ALA A 12 24.32 7.49 -50.53
C ALA A 12 23.83 7.49 -49.08
N LEU A 13 22.55 7.84 -48.88
CA LEU A 13 21.89 7.77 -47.58
C LEU A 13 21.90 6.31 -47.08
N LEU A 14 22.49 6.12 -45.90
CA LEU A 14 22.41 4.91 -45.09
C LEU A 14 20.93 4.57 -44.83
N THR A 15 20.36 3.67 -45.61
CA THR A 15 19.19 2.90 -45.21
C THR A 15 19.64 1.54 -44.69
N ALA A 16 19.13 1.17 -43.52
CA ALA A 16 19.31 -0.09 -42.79
C ALA A 16 20.45 -0.12 -41.76
N LEU A 17 20.27 0.56 -40.63
CA LEU A 17 20.81 0.15 -39.32
C LEU A 17 19.98 0.80 -38.19
N SER A 18 18.66 0.59 -38.19
CA SER A 18 17.78 1.01 -37.09
C SER A 18 16.81 -0.08 -36.69
N VAL A 19 17.26 -1.33 -36.79
CA VAL A 19 16.60 -2.50 -36.20
C VAL A 19 17.67 -3.22 -35.37
N LEU A 20 17.36 -3.50 -34.11
CA LEU A 20 18.17 -4.21 -33.10
C LEU A 20 19.13 -3.37 -32.23
N ALA A 21 18.69 -2.20 -31.77
CA ALA A 21 19.00 -1.77 -30.41
C ALA A 21 17.73 -1.89 -29.55
N GLN A 22 17.03 -3.02 -29.66
CA GLN A 22 16.18 -3.45 -28.56
C GLN A 22 17.14 -3.79 -27.43
N ASN A 23 17.05 -3.00 -26.37
CA ASN A 23 17.82 -3.10 -25.14
C ASN A 23 17.46 -4.41 -24.43
N ASP A 24 17.84 -5.54 -25.03
CA ASP A 24 17.84 -6.87 -24.45
C ASP A 24 19.11 -6.99 -23.59
N GLN A 25 19.27 -6.04 -22.65
CA GLN A 25 20.27 -6.18 -21.61
C GLN A 25 19.86 -7.40 -20.80
N LYS A 26 20.41 -8.56 -21.20
CA LYS A 26 20.44 -9.77 -20.39
C LYS A 26 20.83 -9.32 -18.99
N GLY A 27 19.91 -9.48 -18.04
CA GLY A 27 20.08 -8.98 -16.68
C GLY A 27 21.45 -9.41 -16.16
N VAL A 28 22.27 -8.43 -15.77
CA VAL A 28 23.55 -8.74 -15.14
C VAL A 28 23.23 -9.24 -13.75
N ALA A 29 23.62 -10.48 -13.44
CA ALA A 29 23.53 -10.98 -12.07
C ALA A 29 24.46 -10.15 -11.19
N ALA A 30 23.87 -9.35 -10.30
CA ALA A 30 24.59 -8.58 -9.29
C ALA A 30 24.35 -9.21 -7.91
N SER A 31 25.41 -9.28 -7.09
CA SER A 31 25.33 -9.71 -5.70
C SER A 31 25.64 -8.51 -4.81
N TYR A 32 24.87 -8.36 -3.72
CA TYR A 32 25.03 -7.30 -2.74
C TYR A 32 25.09 -7.92 -1.34
N GLN A 33 25.96 -7.40 -0.48
CA GLN A 33 25.99 -7.77 0.93
C GLN A 33 25.16 -6.76 1.73
N GLY A 34 24.03 -7.20 2.24
CA GLY A 34 23.17 -6.41 3.13
C GLY A 34 23.38 -6.77 4.59
N ASN A 35 23.36 -5.78 5.48
CA ASN A 35 23.28 -5.99 6.92
C ASN A 35 21.83 -5.76 7.36
N LEU A 36 21.20 -6.78 7.96
CA LEU A 36 19.84 -6.65 8.48
C LEU A 36 19.86 -6.64 10.00
N PHE A 37 19.50 -5.51 10.61
CA PHE A 37 19.16 -5.48 12.02
C PHE A 37 17.75 -6.01 12.22
N LYS A 38 17.62 -7.17 12.85
CA LYS A 38 16.33 -7.74 13.24
C LYS A 38 16.17 -7.65 14.75
N PRO A 39 15.33 -6.73 15.27
CA PRO A 39 15.07 -6.66 16.70
C PRO A 39 14.57 -8.01 17.23
N THR A 40 15.05 -8.41 18.41
CA THR A 40 14.52 -9.58 19.10
C THR A 40 13.06 -9.33 19.44
N GLN A 41 12.19 -10.28 19.09
CA GLN A 41 10.79 -10.20 19.47
C GLN A 41 10.65 -10.36 20.98
N VAL A 42 9.90 -9.45 21.59
CA VAL A 42 9.62 -9.46 23.03
C VAL A 42 8.12 -9.53 23.27
N GLU A 43 7.71 -10.25 24.32
CA GLU A 43 6.32 -10.31 24.74
C GLU A 43 5.79 -8.94 25.19
N ALA A 44 4.54 -8.64 24.86
CA ALA A 44 3.85 -7.42 25.28
C ALA A 44 3.30 -7.54 26.72
N THR A 45 4.20 -7.70 27.69
CA THR A 45 3.83 -7.76 29.12
C THR A 45 3.30 -6.42 29.62
N ASP A 46 2.53 -6.42 30.71
CA ASP A 46 1.97 -5.19 31.29
C ASP A 46 3.06 -4.17 31.65
N ALA A 47 4.19 -4.64 32.18
CA ALA A 47 5.35 -3.80 32.48
C ALA A 47 5.97 -3.14 31.23
N ARG A 48 5.93 -3.80 30.07
CA ARG A 48 6.41 -3.23 28.79
C ARG A 48 5.40 -2.30 28.16
N VAL A 49 4.11 -2.64 28.22
CA VAL A 49 3.03 -1.76 27.75
C VAL A 49 3.03 -0.45 28.55
N ALA A 50 3.27 -0.51 29.87
CA ALA A 50 3.39 0.66 30.73
C ALA A 50 4.57 1.59 30.39
N GLN A 51 5.55 1.13 29.58
CA GLN A 51 6.67 1.96 29.11
C GLN A 51 6.33 2.75 27.83
N LEU A 52 5.20 2.44 27.17
CA LEU A 52 4.77 3.17 25.99
C LEU A 52 4.40 4.60 26.34
N LYS A 53 4.99 5.56 25.60
CA LYS A 53 4.70 6.98 25.77
C LYS A 53 3.60 7.39 24.81
N ALA A 54 2.56 8.01 25.34
CA ALA A 54 1.49 8.62 24.55
C ALA A 54 1.62 10.15 24.56
N PRO A 55 1.11 10.86 23.53
CA PRO A 55 0.97 12.31 23.59
C PRO A 55 0.12 12.75 24.78
N ALA A 56 0.29 14.00 25.21
CA ALA A 56 -0.52 14.57 26.30
C ALA A 56 -2.02 14.43 26.02
N GLY A 57 -2.78 13.97 27.03
CA GLY A 57 -4.21 13.69 26.91
C GLY A 57 -4.56 12.28 26.43
N PHE A 58 -3.57 11.44 26.11
CA PHE A 58 -3.78 10.05 25.69
C PHE A 58 -3.18 9.06 26.69
N THR A 59 -3.77 7.87 26.74
CA THR A 59 -3.27 6.73 27.51
C THR A 59 -3.24 5.48 26.63
N VAL A 60 -2.25 4.61 26.83
CA VAL A 60 -2.18 3.31 26.15
C VAL A 60 -2.45 2.21 27.17
N THR A 61 -3.44 1.38 26.88
CA THR A 61 -3.79 0.21 27.68
C THR A 61 -3.83 -1.04 26.81
N LYS A 62 -3.65 -2.20 27.44
CA LYS A 62 -3.72 -3.49 26.76
C LYS A 62 -5.18 -3.93 26.66
N PHE A 63 -5.75 -3.88 25.46
CA PHE A 63 -7.14 -4.30 25.20
C PHE A 63 -7.29 -5.84 25.17
N ALA A 64 -6.36 -6.54 24.50
CA ALA A 64 -6.33 -7.99 24.40
C ALA A 64 -4.90 -8.47 24.19
N ASP A 65 -4.61 -9.73 24.54
CA ASP A 65 -3.32 -10.37 24.32
C ASP A 65 -3.47 -11.81 23.79
N GLN A 66 -2.34 -12.51 23.63
CA GLN A 66 -2.29 -13.91 23.17
C GLN A 66 -2.92 -14.18 21.79
N LEU A 67 -3.10 -13.14 20.96
CA LEU A 67 -3.69 -13.23 19.62
C LEU A 67 -2.71 -13.81 18.55
N GLY A 68 -1.45 -14.04 18.92
CA GLY A 68 -0.40 -14.51 18.02
C GLY A 68 0.17 -13.39 17.14
N ARG A 69 -0.27 -13.30 15.88
CA ARG A 69 0.22 -12.33 14.89
C ARG A 69 -0.94 -11.51 14.32
N PRO A 70 -1.61 -10.68 15.15
CA PRO A 70 -2.72 -9.85 14.68
C PRO A 70 -2.26 -8.89 13.57
N ARG A 71 -3.14 -8.62 12.61
CA ARG A 71 -2.86 -7.77 11.43
C ARG A 71 -3.80 -6.58 11.35
N MET A 72 -5.02 -6.79 10.86
CA MET A 72 -5.99 -5.71 10.65
C MET A 72 -7.06 -5.74 11.73
N LEU A 73 -7.55 -4.56 12.10
CA LEU A 73 -8.64 -4.36 13.05
C LEU A 73 -9.83 -3.70 12.34
N VAL A 74 -11.04 -4.13 12.67
CA VAL A 74 -12.29 -3.44 12.32
C VAL A 74 -13.14 -3.34 13.57
N VAL A 75 -13.60 -2.13 13.89
CA VAL A 75 -14.49 -1.88 15.02
C VAL A 75 -15.92 -1.73 14.50
N ALA A 76 -16.84 -2.55 15.02
CA ALA A 76 -18.25 -2.47 14.68
C ALA A 76 -18.98 -1.38 15.49
N PRO A 77 -20.16 -0.90 15.04
CA PRO A 77 -20.89 0.15 15.74
C PRO A 77 -21.27 -0.17 17.19
N ASN A 78 -21.36 -1.45 17.55
CA ASN A 78 -21.64 -1.92 18.91
C ASN A 78 -20.39 -2.02 19.81
N GLY A 79 -19.20 -1.70 19.29
CA GLY A 79 -17.92 -1.77 20.00
C GLY A 79 -17.16 -3.08 19.82
N ASP A 80 -17.72 -4.07 19.12
CA ASP A 80 -16.98 -5.30 18.81
C ASP A 80 -15.76 -5.02 17.95
N VAL A 81 -14.66 -5.72 18.23
CA VAL A 81 -13.43 -5.61 17.46
C VAL A 81 -13.13 -6.92 16.75
N TYR A 82 -13.09 -6.90 15.42
CA TYR A 82 -12.63 -8.02 14.61
C TYR A 82 -11.14 -7.88 14.33
N VAL A 83 -10.39 -8.96 14.50
CA VAL A 83 -8.94 -9.00 14.32
C VAL A 83 -8.56 -10.12 13.36
N SER A 84 -7.80 -9.80 12.32
CA SER A 84 -7.26 -10.81 11.40
C SER A 84 -5.90 -11.33 11.86
N ASN A 85 -5.64 -12.61 11.58
CA ASN A 85 -4.31 -13.22 11.72
C ASN A 85 -4.01 -14.00 10.43
N ARG A 86 -3.22 -13.39 9.54
CA ARG A 86 -2.91 -13.95 8.21
C ARG A 86 -2.23 -15.31 8.28
N ASN A 87 -1.29 -15.48 9.20
CA ASN A 87 -0.53 -16.71 9.36
C ASN A 87 -1.42 -17.91 9.74
N LYS A 88 -2.45 -17.67 10.55
CA LYS A 88 -3.44 -18.69 10.93
C LYS A 88 -4.64 -18.74 9.98
N GLY A 89 -4.81 -17.70 9.17
CA GLY A 89 -5.98 -17.51 8.31
C GLY A 89 -7.26 -17.23 9.10
N THR A 90 -7.18 -16.63 10.29
CA THR A 90 -8.35 -16.53 11.20
C THR A 90 -8.83 -15.10 11.36
N ILE A 91 -10.15 -14.94 11.54
CA ILE A 91 -10.75 -13.72 12.09
C ILE A 91 -11.24 -14.02 13.52
N THR A 92 -10.84 -13.18 14.46
CA THR A 92 -11.21 -13.28 15.88
C THR A 92 -12.07 -12.09 16.28
N LEU A 93 -13.24 -12.34 16.84
CA LEU A 93 -14.06 -11.37 17.54
C LEU A 93 -13.52 -11.16 18.95
N LEU A 94 -13.32 -9.90 19.31
CA LEU A 94 -13.01 -9.42 20.66
C LEU A 94 -14.17 -8.55 21.14
N ARG A 95 -14.66 -8.78 22.35
CA ARG A 95 -15.72 -7.97 22.97
C ARG A 95 -15.41 -7.67 24.42
N ASP A 96 -15.49 -6.39 24.76
CA ASP A 96 -15.49 -5.87 26.13
C ASP A 96 -16.94 -5.83 26.63
N THR A 97 -17.27 -6.71 27.56
CA THR A 97 -18.65 -6.90 28.05
C THR A 97 -18.96 -6.01 29.25
N ASN A 98 -17.93 -5.57 29.98
CA ASN A 98 -18.06 -4.77 31.19
C ASN A 98 -17.67 -3.29 30.99
N LYS A 99 -17.19 -2.93 29.80
CA LYS A 99 -16.74 -1.60 29.37
C LYS A 99 -15.53 -1.07 30.15
N ASP A 100 -14.64 -1.94 30.61
CA ASP A 100 -13.43 -1.58 31.34
C ASP A 100 -12.21 -1.30 30.43
N GLY A 101 -12.40 -1.40 29.11
CA GLY A 101 -11.34 -1.22 28.12
C GLY A 101 -10.50 -2.48 27.87
N LYS A 102 -10.99 -3.66 28.24
CA LYS A 102 -10.37 -4.97 27.96
C LYS A 102 -11.39 -5.92 27.34
N ALA A 103 -10.93 -6.78 26.44
CA ALA A 103 -11.76 -7.81 25.85
C ALA A 103 -11.95 -8.97 26.85
N ASP A 104 -13.20 -9.26 27.20
CA ASP A 104 -13.58 -10.45 27.99
C ASP A 104 -13.81 -11.66 27.09
N LEU A 105 -14.40 -11.44 25.91
CA LEU A 105 -14.66 -12.47 24.92
C LEU A 105 -13.59 -12.45 23.85
N VAL A 106 -12.98 -13.61 23.60
CA VAL A 106 -12.07 -13.86 22.47
C VAL A 106 -12.59 -15.09 21.72
N LYS A 107 -13.17 -14.89 20.53
CA LYS A 107 -13.83 -15.96 19.77
C LYS A 107 -13.40 -15.95 18.31
N GLN A 108 -12.83 -17.05 17.82
CA GLN A 108 -12.63 -17.20 16.38
C GLN A 108 -13.99 -17.29 15.66
N VAL A 109 -14.20 -16.46 14.64
CA VAL A 109 -15.48 -16.36 13.89
C VAL A 109 -15.36 -16.71 12.41
N ALA A 110 -14.14 -16.79 11.87
CA ALA A 110 -13.89 -17.32 10.52
C ALA A 110 -12.49 -17.90 10.40
N GLN A 111 -12.33 -18.82 9.45
CA GLN A 111 -11.02 -19.32 9.02
C GLN A 111 -10.98 -19.62 7.52
N ARG A 112 -10.04 -18.99 6.82
CA ARG A 112 -9.62 -19.27 5.43
C ARG A 112 -8.13 -18.96 5.30
N PRO A 113 -7.37 -19.67 4.46
CA PRO A 113 -5.97 -19.33 4.22
C PRO A 113 -5.78 -17.84 3.92
N ASP A 114 -4.71 -17.27 4.47
CA ASP A 114 -4.21 -15.93 4.15
C ASP A 114 -5.16 -14.73 4.37
N LEU A 115 -6.20 -14.85 5.20
CA LEU A 115 -7.05 -13.71 5.56
C LEU A 115 -6.25 -12.55 6.18
N HIS A 116 -6.32 -11.38 5.56
CA HIS A 116 -5.60 -10.17 5.99
C HIS A 116 -6.55 -8.99 6.14
N GLY A 117 -7.05 -8.44 5.04
CA GLY A 117 -7.86 -7.23 5.01
C GLY A 117 -9.28 -7.46 5.46
N MET A 118 -9.87 -6.47 6.11
CA MET A 118 -11.27 -6.50 6.53
C MET A 118 -11.91 -5.13 6.36
N ALA A 119 -13.19 -5.09 6.00
CA ALA A 119 -14.01 -3.89 6.02
C ALA A 119 -15.44 -4.25 6.42
N LEU A 120 -16.08 -3.44 7.28
CA LEU A 120 -17.45 -3.65 7.73
C LEU A 120 -18.36 -2.59 7.12
N ARG A 121 -19.51 -3.00 6.60
CA ARG A 121 -20.57 -2.08 6.18
C ARG A 121 -21.93 -2.75 6.17
N ASN A 122 -22.95 -2.03 6.66
CA ASN A 122 -24.34 -2.45 6.63
C ASN A 122 -24.56 -3.88 7.19
N GLY A 123 -23.89 -4.22 8.29
CA GLY A 123 -23.99 -5.54 8.91
C GLY A 123 -23.28 -6.66 8.16
N MET A 124 -22.50 -6.37 7.11
CA MET A 124 -21.68 -7.36 6.40
C MET A 124 -20.18 -7.08 6.62
N LEU A 125 -19.42 -8.14 6.91
CA LEU A 125 -17.97 -8.11 6.99
C LEU A 125 -17.37 -8.67 5.69
N TYR A 126 -16.57 -7.83 5.03
CA TYR A 126 -15.81 -8.16 3.82
C TYR A 126 -14.39 -8.54 4.22
N LEU A 127 -13.88 -9.63 3.66
CA LEU A 127 -12.58 -10.19 4.01
C LEU A 127 -11.74 -10.40 2.75
N ALA A 128 -10.47 -10.02 2.79
CA ALA A 128 -9.53 -10.27 1.69
C ALA A 128 -8.46 -11.28 2.12
N ALA A 129 -8.30 -12.33 1.31
CA ALA A 129 -7.14 -13.21 1.27
C ALA A 129 -6.23 -12.81 0.08
N VAL A 130 -5.18 -13.58 -0.19
CA VAL A 130 -4.23 -13.28 -1.28
C VAL A 130 -4.91 -13.27 -2.64
N ARG A 131 -5.69 -14.32 -2.94
CA ARG A 131 -6.34 -14.53 -4.25
C ARG A 131 -7.86 -14.33 -4.21
N GLU A 132 -8.44 -14.23 -3.01
CA GLU A 132 -9.87 -14.28 -2.78
C GLU A 132 -10.40 -13.08 -2.02
N VAL A 133 -11.67 -12.76 -2.27
CA VAL A 133 -12.46 -11.84 -1.44
C VAL A 133 -13.73 -12.54 -1.03
N TYR A 134 -14.11 -12.41 0.23
CA TYR A 134 -15.32 -12.98 0.81
C TYR A 134 -16.20 -11.89 1.41
N ALA A 135 -17.48 -12.19 1.57
CA ALA A 135 -18.41 -11.41 2.39
C ALA A 135 -19.24 -12.36 3.26
N ALA A 136 -19.57 -11.94 4.48
CA ALA A 136 -20.50 -12.64 5.36
C ALA A 136 -21.32 -11.65 6.17
N ASP A 137 -22.57 -12.01 6.45
CA ASP A 137 -23.41 -11.30 7.41
C ASP A 137 -22.82 -11.41 8.81
N VAL A 138 -22.85 -10.31 9.55
CA VAL A 138 -22.56 -10.27 10.98
C VAL A 138 -23.86 -10.55 11.72
N ARG A 139 -23.90 -11.67 12.44
CA ARG A 139 -25.05 -12.04 13.28
C ARG A 139 -25.13 -11.15 14.51
N THR A 140 -26.28 -11.17 15.18
CA THR A 140 -26.54 -10.39 16.39
C THR A 140 -25.55 -10.67 17.53
N ASP A 141 -24.99 -11.88 17.61
CA ASP A 141 -23.99 -12.26 18.60
C ASP A 141 -22.56 -11.85 18.21
N GLY A 142 -22.37 -11.25 17.04
CA GLY A 142 -21.08 -10.84 16.45
C GLY A 142 -20.40 -11.94 15.62
N THR A 143 -20.93 -13.17 15.58
CA THR A 143 -20.39 -14.23 14.72
C THR A 143 -20.70 -13.98 13.24
N LEU A 144 -20.00 -14.67 12.35
CA LEU A 144 -20.17 -14.51 10.91
C LEU A 144 -21.05 -15.62 10.32
N GLY A 145 -21.91 -15.22 9.38
CA GLY A 145 -22.64 -16.06 8.44
C GLY A 145 -21.73 -16.96 7.59
N GLU A 146 -22.32 -17.64 6.61
CA GLU A 146 -21.53 -18.33 5.60
C GLU A 146 -20.68 -17.32 4.81
N LEU A 147 -19.41 -17.66 4.58
CA LEU A 147 -18.51 -16.86 3.76
C LEU A 147 -18.85 -17.05 2.27
N LYS A 148 -19.54 -16.07 1.69
CA LYS A 148 -19.77 -16.00 0.25
C LYS A 148 -18.51 -15.51 -0.46
N THR A 149 -17.99 -16.30 -1.38
CA THR A 149 -16.87 -15.90 -2.25
C THR A 149 -17.34 -14.87 -3.28
N LEU A 150 -16.69 -13.70 -3.30
CA LEU A 150 -16.86 -12.67 -4.32
C LEU A 150 -15.83 -12.82 -5.45
N TYR A 151 -14.58 -13.15 -5.08
CA TYR A 151 -13.48 -13.36 -6.03
C TYR A 151 -12.64 -14.55 -5.64
N LYS A 152 -12.03 -15.19 -6.65
CA LYS A 152 -11.06 -16.28 -6.50
C LYS A 152 -9.85 -16.15 -7.44
N ASP A 153 -9.76 -15.04 -8.14
CA ASP A 153 -8.89 -14.81 -9.29
C ASP A 153 -8.08 -13.51 -9.15
N LEU A 154 -7.93 -12.97 -7.93
CA LEU A 154 -7.01 -11.84 -7.72
C LEU A 154 -5.59 -12.24 -8.16
N PRO A 155 -4.79 -11.28 -8.64
CA PRO A 155 -3.42 -11.55 -9.08
C PRO A 155 -2.59 -12.13 -7.95
N ASP A 156 -1.56 -12.88 -8.35
CA ASP A 156 -0.60 -13.43 -7.40
C ASP A 156 0.11 -12.31 -6.62
N ALA A 157 0.58 -12.66 -5.43
CA ALA A 157 1.16 -11.72 -4.49
C ALA A 157 2.67 -11.52 -4.62
N GLY A 158 3.41 -12.55 -5.07
CA GLY A 158 4.86 -12.58 -4.94
C GLY A 158 5.32 -12.13 -3.53
N GLN A 159 6.15 -11.09 -3.49
CA GLN A 159 6.70 -10.51 -2.25
C GLN A 159 5.65 -9.84 -1.34
N HIS A 160 4.54 -9.31 -1.87
CA HIS A 160 3.57 -8.49 -1.10
C HIS A 160 2.16 -9.11 -1.05
N PRO A 161 1.92 -10.10 -0.16
CA PRO A 161 0.67 -10.85 -0.08
C PRO A 161 -0.46 -10.17 0.69
N ASN A 162 -0.18 -9.11 1.41
CA ASN A 162 -1.20 -8.42 2.16
C ASN A 162 -2.17 -7.71 1.22
N ARG A 163 -3.45 -7.76 1.57
CA ARG A 163 -4.56 -7.12 0.89
C ARG A 163 -5.33 -6.30 1.91
N THR A 164 -5.50 -5.00 1.70
CA THR A 164 -6.28 -4.14 2.61
C THR A 164 -7.58 -3.73 1.96
N LEU A 165 -8.66 -3.70 2.74
CA LEU A 165 -10.00 -3.33 2.30
C LEU A 165 -10.46 -2.07 3.02
N ASN A 166 -11.15 -1.18 2.31
CA ASN A 166 -11.89 -0.09 2.93
C ASN A 166 -13.01 0.40 2.02
N PHE A 167 -14.09 0.95 2.59
CA PHE A 167 -15.20 1.50 1.81
C PHE A 167 -14.95 2.97 1.50
N GLY A 168 -15.16 3.33 0.23
CA GLY A 168 -15.17 4.72 -0.21
C GLY A 168 -16.48 5.44 0.12
N PRO A 169 -16.49 6.78 0.05
CA PRO A 169 -17.69 7.61 0.26
C PRO A 169 -18.75 7.38 -0.83
N ASP A 170 -18.36 6.86 -2.00
CA ASP A 170 -19.25 6.44 -3.08
C ASP A 170 -19.92 5.08 -2.81
N GLY A 171 -19.57 4.45 -1.69
CA GLY A 171 -20.11 3.18 -1.28
C GLY A 171 -19.55 1.98 -2.03
N LYS A 172 -18.40 2.10 -2.68
CA LYS A 172 -17.69 0.96 -3.25
C LYS A 172 -16.60 0.46 -2.31
N LEU A 173 -16.21 -0.79 -2.49
CA LEU A 173 -15.14 -1.44 -1.76
C LEU A 173 -13.84 -1.25 -2.54
N TYR A 174 -12.82 -0.74 -1.86
CA TYR A 174 -11.49 -0.59 -2.42
C TYR A 174 -10.55 -1.62 -1.81
N LEU A 175 -9.63 -2.12 -2.64
CA LEU A 175 -8.75 -3.24 -2.31
C LEU A 175 -7.33 -2.92 -2.78
N SER A 176 -6.36 -2.95 -1.87
CA SER A 176 -4.95 -2.81 -2.26
C SER A 176 -4.35 -4.12 -2.75
N VAL A 177 -3.55 -4.03 -3.81
CA VAL A 177 -2.79 -5.15 -4.40
C VAL A 177 -1.33 -4.73 -4.56
N GLY A 178 -0.45 -5.30 -3.74
CA GLY A 178 0.98 -5.01 -3.78
C GLY A 178 1.70 -5.55 -5.04
N SER A 179 2.94 -5.10 -5.21
CA SER A 179 3.87 -5.56 -6.24
C SER A 179 4.30 -7.00 -6.00
N THR A 180 4.65 -7.71 -7.06
CA THR A 180 5.17 -9.08 -6.96
C THR A 180 6.62 -9.17 -6.46
N CYS A 181 7.35 -8.06 -6.42
CA CYS A 181 8.78 -8.01 -6.15
C CYS A 181 9.20 -6.66 -5.52
N ASN A 182 10.49 -6.57 -5.18
CA ASN A 182 11.09 -5.33 -4.71
C ASN A 182 11.09 -4.22 -5.77
N SER A 183 11.67 -4.52 -6.95
CA SER A 183 11.77 -3.62 -8.10
C SER A 183 11.82 -4.44 -9.39
N CYS A 184 10.69 -4.53 -10.07
CA CYS A 184 10.56 -5.24 -11.35
C CYS A 184 9.30 -4.77 -12.08
N LYS A 185 9.16 -5.21 -13.33
CA LYS A 185 7.92 -5.05 -14.08
C LYS A 185 6.90 -6.05 -13.56
N GLU A 186 5.70 -5.56 -13.26
CA GLU A 186 4.62 -6.43 -12.81
C GLU A 186 4.12 -7.36 -13.92
N PRO A 187 3.89 -8.65 -13.61
CA PRO A 187 3.37 -9.61 -14.57
C PRO A 187 1.86 -9.45 -14.83
N ASN A 188 1.12 -8.83 -13.90
CA ASN A 188 -0.30 -8.56 -14.02
C ASN A 188 -0.56 -7.05 -13.82
N LYS A 189 -1.45 -6.48 -14.65
CA LYS A 189 -1.85 -5.07 -14.59
C LYS A 189 -2.53 -4.64 -13.28
N GLU A 190 -3.04 -5.60 -12.51
CA GLU A 190 -3.66 -5.36 -11.20
C GLU A 190 -2.64 -5.41 -10.05
N ASN A 191 -1.40 -5.84 -10.28
CA ASN A 191 -0.34 -5.71 -9.26
C ASN A 191 0.16 -4.28 -9.13
N ALA A 192 0.59 -3.91 -7.93
CA ALA A 192 0.98 -2.56 -7.55
C ALA A 192 -0.11 -1.51 -7.84
N THR A 193 -1.36 -1.84 -7.47
CA THR A 193 -2.54 -1.01 -7.72
C THR A 193 -3.48 -0.91 -6.52
N LEU A 194 -4.41 0.04 -6.62
CA LEU A 194 -5.64 0.06 -5.85
C LEU A 194 -6.81 -0.29 -6.77
N LEU A 195 -7.53 -1.34 -6.42
CA LEU A 195 -8.74 -1.78 -7.10
C LEU A 195 -9.98 -1.17 -6.45
N GLU A 196 -11.03 -0.99 -7.24
CA GLU A 196 -12.39 -0.66 -6.81
C GLU A 196 -13.34 -1.76 -7.27
N ILE A 197 -14.28 -2.11 -6.41
CA ILE A 197 -15.23 -3.20 -6.58
C ILE A 197 -16.57 -2.77 -5.99
N LYS A 198 -17.68 -3.12 -6.64
CA LYS A 198 -19.01 -2.96 -6.02
C LYS A 198 -19.20 -3.95 -4.86
N PRO A 199 -20.05 -3.65 -3.86
CA PRO A 199 -20.25 -4.52 -2.70
C PRO A 199 -20.78 -5.93 -3.02
N ASP A 200 -21.40 -6.12 -4.19
CA ASP A 200 -21.89 -7.41 -4.67
C ASP A 200 -20.78 -8.26 -5.35
N GLY A 201 -19.57 -7.71 -5.48
CA GLY A 201 -18.46 -8.33 -6.18
C GLY A 201 -18.46 -8.07 -7.68
N SER A 202 -19.27 -7.17 -8.23
CA SER A 202 -19.20 -6.79 -9.65
C SER A 202 -18.37 -5.52 -9.90
N GLY A 203 -18.02 -5.25 -11.16
CA GLY A 203 -17.42 -3.98 -11.56
C GLY A 203 -15.96 -3.76 -11.10
N ARG A 204 -15.18 -4.81 -10.85
CA ARG A 204 -13.75 -4.71 -10.52
C ARG A 204 -13.01 -3.91 -11.59
N ARG A 205 -12.27 -2.88 -11.16
CA ARG A 205 -11.38 -2.08 -12.01
C ARG A 205 -10.20 -1.55 -11.22
N VAL A 206 -9.13 -1.20 -11.93
CA VAL A 206 -7.99 -0.45 -11.37
C VAL A 206 -8.37 1.02 -11.27
N VAL A 207 -8.20 1.62 -10.08
CA VAL A 207 -8.43 3.06 -9.85
C VAL A 207 -7.14 3.85 -9.85
N ALA A 208 -6.06 3.28 -9.33
CA ALA A 208 -4.73 3.88 -9.35
C ALA A 208 -3.65 2.79 -9.46
N LYS A 209 -2.53 3.12 -10.07
CA LYS A 209 -1.38 2.22 -10.26
C LYS A 209 -0.08 2.88 -9.82
N GLY A 210 0.99 2.09 -9.81
CA GLY A 210 2.30 2.54 -9.33
C GLY A 210 2.38 2.57 -7.79
N LEU A 211 1.52 1.82 -7.11
CA LEU A 211 1.46 1.74 -5.66
C LEU A 211 2.18 0.47 -5.23
N ARG A 212 3.46 0.54 -4.84
CA ARG A 212 4.29 -0.66 -4.58
C ARG A 212 3.63 -1.59 -3.59
N ASN A 213 3.23 -1.07 -2.44
CA ASN A 213 2.66 -1.85 -1.37
C ASN A 213 1.90 -0.92 -0.42
N THR A 214 0.79 -0.37 -0.91
CA THR A 214 -0.08 0.52 -0.14
C THR A 214 -0.92 -0.29 0.84
N ILE A 215 -0.37 -0.54 2.03
CA ILE A 215 -1.02 -1.33 3.08
C ILE A 215 -2.11 -0.53 3.79
N GLY A 216 -1.90 0.77 4.04
CA GLY A 216 -2.87 1.62 4.71
C GLY A 216 -3.45 2.64 3.76
N PHE A 217 -4.78 2.75 3.68
CA PHE A 217 -5.44 3.83 2.95
C PHE A 217 -6.81 4.16 3.57
N ALA A 218 -7.21 5.43 3.45
CA ALA A 218 -8.49 5.92 3.95
C ALA A 218 -8.88 7.22 3.24
N TRP A 219 -10.17 7.55 3.31
CA TRP A 219 -10.66 8.85 2.89
C TRP A 219 -10.64 9.83 4.04
N HIS A 220 -10.20 11.05 3.77
CA HIS A 220 -10.33 12.14 4.71
C HIS A 220 -11.83 12.38 5.02
N PRO A 221 -12.24 12.46 6.31
CA PRO A 221 -13.64 12.42 6.69
C PRO A 221 -14.46 13.60 6.16
N THR A 222 -13.85 14.78 6.02
CA THR A 222 -14.51 15.99 5.48
C THR A 222 -14.36 16.12 3.97
N THR A 223 -13.13 16.25 3.48
CA THR A 223 -12.83 16.52 2.06
C THR A 223 -13.04 15.32 1.14
N LYS A 224 -13.16 14.11 1.68
CA LYS A 224 -13.28 12.86 0.92
C LYS A 224 -12.11 12.61 -0.03
N VAL A 225 -10.95 13.23 0.21
CA VAL A 225 -9.72 12.90 -0.52
C VAL A 225 -9.22 11.54 -0.05
N LEU A 226 -8.89 10.66 -0.99
CA LEU A 226 -8.29 9.37 -0.71
C LEU A 226 -6.79 9.54 -0.44
N TYR A 227 -6.34 9.04 0.71
CA TYR A 227 -4.93 8.98 1.07
C TYR A 227 -4.46 7.54 1.24
N GLY A 228 -3.24 7.24 0.79
CA GLY A 228 -2.60 5.93 0.95
C GLY A 228 -1.14 6.04 1.39
N MET A 229 -0.73 5.19 2.31
CA MET A 229 0.65 5.01 2.75
C MET A 229 1.30 3.90 1.93
N ASP A 230 2.22 4.25 1.03
CA ASP A 230 2.91 3.30 0.16
C ASP A 230 4.32 3.01 0.68
N HIS A 231 4.66 1.72 0.74
CA HIS A 231 5.99 1.28 1.15
C HIS A 231 6.97 1.31 -0.03
N GLY A 232 8.02 2.13 0.07
CA GLY A 232 9.02 2.38 -0.97
C GLY A 232 9.89 1.17 -1.32
N ILE A 233 10.81 1.34 -2.28
CA ILE A 233 11.72 0.27 -2.73
C ILE A 233 12.76 -0.02 -1.65
N ASP A 234 13.03 -1.29 -1.40
CA ASP A 234 14.07 -1.72 -0.47
C ASP A 234 15.46 -1.68 -1.15
N TRP A 235 16.53 -1.59 -0.35
CA TRP A 235 17.93 -1.71 -0.78
C TRP A 235 18.49 -0.57 -1.65
N LEU A 236 17.90 0.62 -1.59
CA LEU A 236 18.48 1.81 -2.24
C LEU A 236 19.45 2.60 -1.34
N GLY A 237 19.53 2.25 -0.05
CA GLY A 237 20.33 2.93 0.96
C GLY A 237 19.46 3.49 2.08
N ASP A 238 20.05 3.70 3.25
CA ASP A 238 19.33 4.05 4.48
C ASP A 238 18.52 5.35 4.37
N GLU A 239 18.91 6.27 3.48
CA GLU A 239 18.31 7.60 3.33
C GLU A 239 17.65 7.86 1.97
N GLU A 240 17.73 6.90 1.04
CA GLU A 240 17.36 7.13 -0.37
C GLU A 240 15.88 6.88 -0.65
N GLN A 241 15.25 5.93 0.04
CA GLN A 241 13.82 5.66 -0.14
C GLN A 241 13.06 6.02 1.12
N ARG A 242 12.27 7.07 0.97
CA ARG A 242 11.28 7.48 1.97
C ARG A 242 9.95 6.81 1.66
N GLU A 243 9.27 6.40 2.72
CA GLU A 243 7.86 6.01 2.65
C GLU A 243 7.01 7.21 2.20
N GLU A 244 5.89 6.93 1.54
CA GLU A 244 5.06 7.99 0.95
C GLU A 244 3.66 8.02 1.54
N LEU A 245 3.17 9.23 1.84
CA LEU A 245 1.75 9.51 2.00
C LEU A 245 1.24 10.18 0.71
N ASN A 246 0.42 9.45 -0.04
CA ASN A 246 -0.06 9.86 -1.35
C ASN A 246 -1.53 10.30 -1.28
N ALA A 247 -1.84 11.48 -1.81
CA ALA A 247 -3.21 11.85 -2.17
C ALA A 247 -3.56 11.18 -3.51
N ILE A 248 -4.27 10.06 -3.47
CA ILE A 248 -4.52 9.19 -4.63
C ILE A 248 -5.74 9.70 -5.38
N LYS A 249 -5.54 10.04 -6.65
CA LYS A 249 -6.60 10.40 -7.60
C LYS A 249 -6.94 9.21 -8.50
N GLU A 250 -8.17 9.16 -8.98
CA GLU A 250 -8.55 8.19 -10.00
C GLU A 250 -7.73 8.38 -11.28
N GLY A 251 -7.28 7.27 -11.87
CA GLY A 251 -6.41 7.23 -13.04
C GLY A 251 -4.93 7.50 -12.75
N ALA A 252 -4.55 7.79 -11.49
CA ALA A 252 -3.17 8.14 -11.15
C ALA A 252 -2.19 6.98 -11.41
N ASP A 253 -1.03 7.34 -11.95
CA ASP A 253 0.18 6.53 -11.90
C ASP A 253 1.16 7.19 -10.92
N VAL A 254 1.20 6.69 -9.69
CA VAL A 254 1.92 7.33 -8.60
C VAL A 254 3.44 7.25 -8.80
N ARG A 255 3.93 6.21 -9.49
CA ARG A 255 5.36 6.09 -9.82
C ARG A 255 5.78 6.92 -11.03
N ALA A 256 4.91 7.16 -12.00
CA ALA A 256 5.25 7.99 -13.17
C ALA A 256 5.66 9.41 -12.78
N VAL A 257 5.13 9.94 -11.67
CA VAL A 257 5.47 11.26 -11.12
C VAL A 257 6.95 11.34 -10.66
N ARG A 258 7.61 10.21 -10.37
CA ARG A 258 9.04 10.18 -9.98
C ARG A 258 10.01 10.25 -11.17
N GLY A 259 9.56 9.98 -12.39
CA GLY A 259 10.41 9.89 -13.59
C GLY A 259 10.54 11.18 -14.41
N GLN A 260 9.78 12.22 -14.08
CA GLN A 260 9.82 13.51 -14.77
C GLN A 260 10.01 14.63 -13.76
N ASN A 261 11.04 15.45 -13.99
CA ASN A 261 11.21 16.72 -13.32
C ASN A 261 9.89 17.51 -13.29
N ARG A 262 9.50 17.92 -12.08
CA ARG A 262 8.54 18.99 -11.73
C ARG A 262 7.04 18.68 -11.92
N GLU A 263 6.32 18.91 -10.82
CA GLU A 263 4.92 19.36 -10.76
C GLU A 263 3.89 18.56 -11.57
N THR A 264 3.58 17.34 -11.14
CA THR A 264 2.29 16.70 -11.46
C THR A 264 1.65 16.11 -10.20
N GLU A 265 0.82 16.95 -9.57
CA GLU A 265 -0.42 16.72 -8.82
C GLU A 265 -0.76 15.42 -8.03
N ALA A 266 0.20 14.56 -7.70
CA ALA A 266 0.15 13.80 -6.46
C ALA A 266 0.82 14.67 -5.39
N ALA A 267 0.03 15.29 -4.52
CA ALA A 267 0.59 16.00 -3.37
C ALA A 267 1.21 14.94 -2.43
N VAL A 268 2.50 14.67 -2.62
CA VAL A 268 3.31 13.94 -1.63
C VAL A 268 3.29 14.80 -0.38
N TYR A 269 2.53 14.38 0.62
CA TYR A 269 2.49 15.11 1.89
C TYR A 269 3.86 14.93 2.56
N ARG A 270 4.63 16.03 2.62
CA ARG A 270 5.88 16.07 3.36
C ARG A 270 5.53 16.28 4.84
N PRO A 271 5.91 15.39 5.76
CA PRO A 271 5.80 15.67 7.18
C PRO A 271 6.54 16.99 7.47
N LEU A 272 5.85 17.94 8.10
CA LEU A 272 6.50 19.10 8.68
C LEU A 272 7.52 18.59 9.69
N GLY A 273 8.79 18.95 9.51
CA GLY A 273 9.80 18.74 10.54
C GLY A 273 9.40 19.42 11.85
N PRO A 274 10.12 19.20 12.96
CA PRO A 274 9.77 19.69 14.29
C PRO A 274 9.75 21.22 14.47
N HIS A 275 9.81 22.01 13.40
CA HIS A 275 9.78 23.47 13.44
C HIS A 275 8.69 24.00 12.50
N GLY A 276 7.79 24.81 13.08
CA GLY A 276 6.64 25.45 12.43
C GLY A 276 7.00 26.46 11.32
N PRO A 277 6.02 27.25 10.83
CA PRO A 277 5.86 27.55 9.42
C PRO A 277 6.88 28.59 8.93
N GLY A 278 7.73 28.17 7.99
CA GLY A 278 8.50 29.06 7.13
C GLY A 278 8.01 28.92 5.70
N VAL A 279 7.09 29.78 5.27
CA VAL A 279 6.85 30.01 3.84
C VAL A 279 8.09 30.72 3.31
N GLN A 280 8.97 30.02 2.58
CA GLN A 280 9.96 30.69 1.75
C GLN A 280 9.49 30.67 0.30
N HIS A 281 8.84 31.76 -0.10
CA HIS A 281 8.93 32.24 -1.47
C HIS A 281 10.35 32.76 -1.70
N ARG A 282 11.08 32.18 -2.65
CA ARG A 282 12.08 32.93 -3.42
C ARG A 282 12.02 32.52 -4.88
N GLY A 283 11.61 33.47 -5.71
CA GLY A 283 11.78 33.42 -7.15
C GLY A 283 13.16 33.92 -7.57
N ALA A 284 13.47 33.58 -8.83
CA ALA A 284 14.55 34.08 -9.68
C ALA A 284 15.99 33.78 -9.15
N ILE A 285 17.00 33.50 -9.96
CA ILE A 285 17.32 33.98 -11.31
C ILE A 285 18.34 33.00 -11.92
N SER A 286 18.33 32.89 -13.25
CA SER A 286 19.37 32.30 -14.06
C SER A 286 20.73 32.97 -13.84
N GLU A 287 21.81 32.21 -13.93
CA GLU A 287 22.94 32.53 -14.81
C GLU A 287 23.85 31.30 -14.91
N GLY A 288 24.17 30.92 -16.15
CA GLY A 288 25.16 29.90 -16.43
C GLY A 288 26.57 30.49 -16.45
N VAL A 289 27.56 29.62 -16.52
CA VAL A 289 28.63 29.56 -17.55
C VAL A 289 29.55 28.38 -17.17
N PRO A 290 30.05 27.61 -18.15
CA PRO A 290 30.76 26.35 -17.92
C PRO A 290 32.29 26.52 -17.88
N THR A 291 32.96 25.63 -17.12
CA THR A 291 34.10 24.78 -17.54
C THR A 291 34.22 23.64 -16.54
#